data_AF-A0AAW1W741-F1
#
_entry.id   AF-A0AAW1W741-F1
#
_cell.length_a   1.000
_cell.length_b   1.000
_cell.length_c   1.000
_cell.angle_alpha   90.00
_cell.angle_beta   90.00
_cell.angle_gamma   90.00
#
_symmetry.space_group_name_H-M   'P 1'
#
loop_
_entity.id
_entity.type
_entity.pdbx_description
1 polymer ?
#
loop_
_entity_poly.entity_id
_entity_poly.type
_entity_poly.pdbx_seq_one_letter_code
_entity_poly.pdbx_strand_id
1 'polypeptide(L)'
;MASLIKLCFFFLLLVQASLLLSTLVRSDDVDENDIVQGINSYRQSLNLPALIKHDKADCLADEIADDIEDQPCTSPTNGANIVPTMQTKLPNLPSHLRKCKIDVNSTTDGVIMPVCVPKAVSTLVLTNYTRSPRYAKYLNDSRFTGVGVGSESDWTVVVLATRLSLVLGS
;
A
#
# COMPACT_ATOMS: atom_id res chain seq x y z
N MET A 1 5.78 -20.50 -53.90
CA MET A 1 6.60 -20.80 -52.70
C MET A 1 7.17 -19.53 -52.04
N ALA A 2 7.76 -18.59 -52.79
CA ALA A 2 8.30 -17.34 -52.22
C ALA A 2 7.27 -16.43 -51.52
N SER A 3 6.01 -16.44 -51.96
CA SER A 3 4.93 -15.61 -51.39
C SER A 3 4.49 -16.06 -49.99
N LEU A 4 4.39 -17.37 -49.76
CA LEU A 4 4.03 -17.93 -48.44
C LEU A 4 5.10 -17.65 -47.38
N ILE A 5 6.39 -17.71 -47.78
CA ILE A 5 7.51 -17.45 -46.87
C ILE A 5 7.50 -15.98 -46.40
N LYS A 6 7.20 -15.04 -47.30
CA LYS A 6 7.08 -13.61 -46.95
C LYS A 6 5.91 -13.35 -46.00
N LEU A 7 4.79 -14.05 -46.19
CA LEU A 7 3.63 -13.94 -45.30
C LEU A 7 3.93 -14.46 -43.89
N CYS A 8 4.63 -15.59 -43.78
CA CYS A 8 5.05 -16.15 -42.48
C CYS A 8 6.03 -15.23 -41.74
N PHE A 9 6.99 -14.62 -42.44
CA PHE A 9 7.92 -13.65 -41.84
C PHE A 9 7.19 -12.42 -41.30
N PHE A 10 6.18 -11.92 -42.01
CA PHE A 10 5.37 -10.79 -41.56
C PHE A 10 4.56 -11.12 -40.30
N PHE A 11 3.98 -12.33 -40.22
CA PHE A 11 3.29 -12.80 -39.01
C PHE A 11 4.23 -12.96 -37.82
N LEU A 12 5.43 -13.50 -38.02
CA LEU A 12 6.43 -13.62 -36.94
C LEU A 12 6.88 -12.25 -36.42
N LEU A 13 7.06 -11.27 -37.31
CA LEU A 13 7.38 -9.89 -36.94
C LEU A 13 6.23 -9.22 -36.16
N LEU A 14 4.98 -9.45 -36.56
CA LEU A 14 3.81 -8.95 -35.85
C LEU A 14 3.67 -9.58 -34.45
N VAL A 15 3.94 -10.88 -34.31
CA VAL A 15 3.90 -11.58 -33.02
C VAL A 15 5.03 -11.12 -32.10
N GLN A 16 6.23 -10.89 -32.62
CA GLN A 16 7.33 -10.31 -31.83
C GLN A 16 7.04 -8.86 -31.43
N ALA A 17 6.48 -8.05 -32.33
CA ALA A 17 6.06 -6.69 -32.02
C ALA A 17 4.99 -6.68 -30.92
N SER A 18 3.96 -7.51 -31.01
CA SER A 18 2.91 -7.58 -29.98
C SER A 18 3.42 -8.11 -28.64
N LEU A 19 4.39 -9.05 -28.62
CA LEU A 19 5.07 -9.47 -27.38
C LEU A 19 5.91 -8.35 -26.75
N LEU A 20 6.60 -7.54 -27.57
CA LEU A 20 7.41 -6.42 -27.08
C LEU A 20 6.54 -5.24 -26.60
N LEU A 21 5.41 -5.00 -27.26
CA LEU A 21 4.42 -4.00 -26.85
C LEU A 21 3.67 -4.39 -25.57
N SER A 22 3.45 -5.69 -25.31
CA SER A 22 2.79 -6.16 -24.09
C SER A 22 3.69 -6.08 -22.85
N THR A 23 5.02 -6.02 -23.01
CA THR A 23 5.95 -5.74 -21.89
C THR A 23 6.03 -4.27 -21.50
N LEU A 24 5.49 -3.34 -22.31
CA LEU A 24 5.61 -1.90 -22.09
C LEU A 24 4.42 -1.27 -21.35
N VAL A 25 3.41 -2.06 -20.97
CA VAL A 25 2.28 -1.62 -20.14
C VAL A 25 2.36 -2.34 -18.79
N ARG A 26 3.48 -2.16 -18.10
CA ARG A 26 3.47 -2.26 -16.63
C ARG A 26 2.95 -0.89 -16.19
N SER A 27 1.73 -0.84 -15.66
CA SER A 27 1.29 0.36 -14.95
C SER A 27 2.39 0.69 -13.94
N ASP A 28 2.89 1.93 -13.95
CA ASP A 28 3.87 2.40 -12.96
C ASP A 28 3.24 2.47 -11.55
N ASP A 29 1.94 2.14 -11.43
CA ASP A 29 1.18 2.08 -10.19
C ASP A 29 1.77 1.04 -9.22
N VAL A 30 1.76 1.38 -7.94
CA VAL A 30 2.14 0.48 -6.84
C VAL A 30 1.25 -0.74 -6.86
N ASP A 31 1.85 -1.93 -6.99
CA ASP A 31 1.17 -3.15 -6.57
C ASP A 31 1.22 -3.22 -5.04
N GLU A 32 0.08 -3.03 -4.39
CA GLU A 32 -0.06 -3.10 -2.93
C GLU A 32 0.37 -4.47 -2.38
N ASN A 33 0.24 -5.54 -3.18
CA ASN A 33 0.75 -6.86 -2.80
C ASN A 33 2.28 -6.86 -2.71
N ASP A 34 2.97 -6.17 -3.61
CA ASP A 34 4.43 -6.02 -3.56
C ASP A 34 4.85 -5.26 -2.31
N ILE A 35 4.07 -4.26 -1.87
CA ILE A 35 4.30 -3.52 -0.62
C ILE A 35 4.14 -4.46 0.59
N VAL A 36 3.04 -5.21 0.67
CA VAL A 36 2.82 -6.18 1.76
C VAL A 36 3.92 -7.24 1.78
N GLN A 37 4.30 -7.78 0.62
CA GLN A 37 5.36 -8.78 0.50
C GLN A 37 6.72 -8.20 0.92
N GLY A 38 7.04 -6.98 0.51
CA GLY A 38 8.27 -6.30 0.90
C GLY A 38 8.35 -6.04 2.40
N ILE A 39 7.26 -5.57 3.02
CA ILE A 39 7.16 -5.39 4.47
C ILE A 39 7.34 -6.72 5.20
N ASN A 40 6.69 -7.79 4.73
CA ASN A 40 6.82 -9.11 5.35
C ASN A 40 8.22 -9.69 5.18
N SER A 41 8.89 -9.46 4.05
CA SER A 41 10.29 -9.84 3.84
C SER A 41 11.21 -9.10 4.82
N TYR A 42 10.97 -7.79 5.03
CA TYR A 42 11.68 -7.01 6.04
C TYR A 42 11.47 -7.57 7.46
N ARG A 43 10.23 -7.85 7.85
CA ARG A 43 9.90 -8.44 9.16
C ARG A 43 10.55 -9.81 9.36
N GLN A 44 10.54 -10.66 8.34
CA GLN A 44 11.20 -11.96 8.38
C GLN A 44 12.71 -11.83 8.59
N SER A 45 13.37 -10.84 7.97
CA SER A 45 14.79 -10.58 8.21
C SER A 45 15.13 -10.24 9.67
N LEU A 46 14.12 -9.80 10.44
CA LEU A 46 14.19 -9.51 11.87
C LEU A 46 13.64 -10.65 12.75
N ASN A 47 13.34 -11.82 12.16
CA ASN A 47 12.67 -12.96 12.81
C ASN A 47 11.29 -12.62 13.40
N LEU A 48 10.58 -11.65 12.82
CA LEU A 48 9.23 -11.29 13.20
C LEU A 48 8.18 -12.04 12.35
N PRO A 49 6.99 -12.36 12.92
CA PRO A 49 5.90 -12.94 12.15
C PRO A 49 5.46 -12.02 11.01
N ALA A 50 5.07 -12.62 9.89
CA ALA A 50 4.42 -11.90 8.79
C ALA A 50 3.10 -11.27 9.26
N LEU A 51 2.82 -10.07 8.75
CA LEU A 51 1.52 -9.43 8.85
C LEU A 51 0.54 -10.12 7.88
N ILE A 52 -0.70 -10.27 8.32
CA ILE A 52 -1.79 -10.84 7.56
C ILE A 52 -2.61 -9.68 7.00
N LYS A 53 -2.98 -9.73 5.71
CA LYS A 53 -3.89 -8.74 5.14
C LYS A 53 -5.20 -8.69 5.93
N HIS A 54 -5.73 -7.49 6.13
CA HIS A 54 -6.93 -7.28 6.94
C HIS A 54 -7.89 -6.31 6.27
N ASP A 55 -9.05 -6.80 5.83
CA ASP A 55 -10.01 -6.08 4.98
C ASP A 55 -10.42 -4.69 5.51
N LYS A 56 -10.67 -4.56 6.82
CA LYS A 56 -10.99 -3.25 7.40
C LYS A 56 -9.81 -2.27 7.36
N ALA A 57 -8.59 -2.77 7.55
CA ALA A 57 -7.39 -1.94 7.48
C ALA A 57 -7.11 -1.53 6.03
N ASP A 58 -7.36 -2.42 5.07
CA ASP A 58 -7.29 -2.15 3.62
C ASP A 58 -8.27 -1.03 3.27
N CYS A 59 -9.56 -1.22 3.58
CA CYS A 59 -10.57 -0.19 3.38
C CYS A 59 -10.16 1.16 3.96
N LEU A 60 -9.63 1.18 5.19
CA LEU A 60 -9.22 2.44 5.80
C LEU A 60 -8.01 3.07 5.10
N ALA A 61 -7.08 2.25 4.60
CA ALA A 61 -5.93 2.72 3.85
C ALA A 61 -6.35 3.35 2.52
N ASP A 62 -7.28 2.71 1.80
CA ASP A 62 -7.86 3.20 0.54
C ASP A 62 -8.53 4.56 0.74
N GLU A 63 -9.47 4.65 1.69
CA GLU A 63 -10.19 5.91 1.93
C GLU A 63 -9.27 7.06 2.35
N ILE A 64 -8.16 6.76 3.01
CA ILE A 64 -7.18 7.78 3.38
C ILE A 64 -6.31 8.16 2.18
N ALA A 65 -5.94 7.21 1.31
CA ALA A 65 -5.19 7.47 0.09
C ALA A 65 -6.01 8.37 -0.85
N ASP A 66 -7.27 8.03 -1.09
CA ASP A 66 -8.22 8.84 -1.87
C ASP A 66 -8.33 10.27 -1.31
N ASP A 67 -8.43 10.42 0.01
CA ASP A 67 -8.57 11.73 0.66
C ASP A 67 -7.35 12.65 0.50
N ILE A 68 -6.17 12.08 0.29
CA ILE A 68 -4.90 12.81 0.26
C ILE A 68 -4.25 12.80 -1.12
N GLU A 69 -4.85 12.15 -2.12
CA GLU A 69 -4.29 11.96 -3.47
C GLU A 69 -3.81 13.28 -4.10
N ASP A 70 -4.59 14.35 -3.92
CA ASP A 70 -4.32 15.69 -4.46
C ASP A 70 -3.33 16.52 -3.62
N GLN A 71 -2.94 16.03 -2.43
CA GLN A 71 -2.01 16.75 -1.58
C GLN A 71 -0.58 16.62 -2.10
N PRO A 72 0.20 17.71 -2.13
CA PRO A 72 1.60 17.61 -2.52
C PRO A 72 2.41 16.82 -1.49
N CYS A 73 3.48 16.13 -1.91
CA CYS A 73 4.36 15.39 -0.99
C CYS A 73 5.05 16.25 0.09
N THR A 74 5.01 17.59 -0.03
CA THR A 74 5.46 18.54 1.00
C THR A 74 4.44 18.71 2.14
N SER A 75 3.25 18.13 2.01
CA SER A 75 2.19 18.13 3.02
C SER A 75 2.69 17.53 4.34
N PRO A 76 2.26 18.09 5.50
CA PRO A 76 2.62 17.57 6.82
C PRO A 76 2.05 16.17 7.12
N THR A 77 1.21 15.64 6.24
CA THR A 77 0.72 14.26 6.26
C THR A 77 1.83 13.27 5.90
N ASN A 78 2.74 13.63 4.98
CA ASN A 78 3.83 12.75 4.56
C ASN A 78 4.79 12.47 5.72
N GLY A 79 5.03 11.19 6.02
CA GLY A 79 5.90 10.80 7.13
C GLY A 79 5.25 10.95 8.52
N ALA A 80 3.95 11.20 8.59
CA ALA A 80 3.20 11.27 9.84
C ALA A 80 2.86 9.87 10.37
N ASN A 81 2.93 9.69 11.69
CA ASN A 81 2.41 8.50 12.35
C ASN A 81 1.10 8.87 13.02
N ILE A 82 -0.01 8.37 12.51
CA ILE A 82 -1.34 8.79 12.96
C ILE A 82 -1.97 7.62 13.70
N VAL A 83 -2.25 7.82 14.99
CA VAL A 83 -3.07 6.89 15.76
C VAL A 83 -4.53 7.19 15.41
N PRO A 84 -5.34 6.20 15.03
CA PRO A 84 -6.74 6.39 14.63
C PRO A 84 -7.62 6.79 15.83
N THR A 85 -7.52 8.05 16.22
CA THR A 85 -8.30 8.69 17.29
C THR A 85 -9.08 9.89 16.72
N MET A 86 -10.01 10.44 17.49
CA MET A 86 -10.88 11.55 17.04
C MET A 86 -10.14 12.89 16.80
N GLN A 87 -8.87 13.00 17.18
CA GLN A 87 -8.05 14.21 17.05
C GLN A 87 -6.83 13.91 16.18
N THR A 88 -7.00 13.97 14.86
CA THR A 88 -5.91 13.70 13.92
C THR A 88 -5.81 14.79 12.87
N LYS A 89 -4.70 14.77 12.13
CA LYS A 89 -4.47 15.64 10.96
C LYS A 89 -5.33 15.23 9.75
N LEU A 90 -6.12 14.17 9.87
CA LEU A 90 -7.00 13.63 8.83
C LEU A 90 -8.46 14.00 9.16
N PRO A 91 -9.01 15.08 8.58
CA PRO A 91 -10.30 15.62 8.98
C PRO A 91 -11.46 14.63 8.79
N ASN A 92 -11.41 13.78 7.76
CA ASN A 92 -12.47 12.81 7.47
C ASN A 92 -12.26 11.45 8.13
N LEU A 93 -11.20 11.27 8.93
CA LEU A 93 -10.91 9.98 9.56
C LEU A 93 -12.10 9.38 10.35
N PRO A 94 -12.89 10.15 11.12
CA PRO A 94 -14.09 9.62 11.77
C PRO A 94 -15.15 9.09 10.80
N SER A 95 -15.24 9.66 9.59
CA SER A 95 -16.14 9.19 8.54
C SER A 95 -15.64 7.86 7.97
N HIS A 96 -14.36 7.77 7.67
CA HIS A 96 -13.72 6.57 7.11
C HIS A 96 -13.74 5.38 8.06
N LEU A 97 -13.49 5.63 9.35
CA LEU A 97 -13.64 4.61 10.40
C LEU A 97 -15.06 4.03 10.42
N ARG A 98 -16.10 4.87 10.26
CA ARG A 98 -17.49 4.39 10.15
C ARG A 98 -17.73 3.62 8.85
N LYS A 99 -17.26 4.13 7.72
CA LYS A 99 -17.43 3.49 6.40
C LYS A 99 -16.82 2.09 6.37
N CYS A 100 -15.62 1.95 6.94
CA CYS A 100 -14.90 0.68 7.03
C CYS A 100 -15.33 -0.20 8.22
N LYS A 101 -16.39 0.18 8.94
CA LYS A 101 -16.97 -0.59 10.08
C LYS A 101 -15.93 -0.88 11.16
N ILE A 102 -15.13 0.14 11.49
CA ILE A 102 -14.08 0.11 12.49
C ILE A 102 -14.60 0.78 13.76
N ASP A 103 -14.59 0.05 14.88
CA ASP A 103 -14.94 0.61 16.18
C ASP A 103 -13.75 1.36 16.80
N VAL A 104 -13.92 2.68 16.92
CA VAL A 104 -12.94 3.63 17.46
C VAL A 104 -12.45 3.22 18.86
N ASN A 105 -13.31 2.59 19.66
CA ASN A 105 -12.99 2.16 21.03
C ASN A 105 -12.07 0.94 21.07
N SER A 106 -12.04 0.14 20.00
CA SER A 106 -11.15 -1.01 19.85
C SER A 106 -9.85 -0.67 19.12
N THR A 107 -9.82 0.41 18.34
CA THR A 107 -8.68 0.75 17.44
C THR A 107 -7.51 1.50 18.04
N THR A 108 -7.45 1.71 19.35
CA THR A 108 -6.39 2.51 19.98
C THR A 108 -4.97 2.00 19.70
N ASP A 109 -4.82 0.75 19.29
CA ASP A 109 -3.52 0.14 18.99
C ASP A 109 -3.19 0.09 17.49
N GLY A 110 -4.02 0.67 16.61
CA GLY A 110 -3.71 0.79 15.18
C GLY A 110 -2.77 1.96 14.86
N VAL A 111 -2.07 1.90 13.72
CA VAL A 111 -1.23 3.02 13.25
C VAL A 111 -1.40 3.19 11.74
N ILE A 112 -1.68 4.41 11.33
CA ILE A 112 -1.78 4.84 9.92
C ILE A 112 -0.46 5.53 9.56
N MET A 113 0.15 5.09 8.46
CA MET A 113 1.47 5.53 7.99
C MET A 113 1.39 5.90 6.51
N PRO A 114 1.06 7.17 6.17
CA PRO A 114 1.06 7.66 4.79
C PRO A 114 2.46 8.04 4.30
N VAL A 115 2.80 7.63 3.09
CA VAL A 115 4.05 7.96 2.39
C VAL A 115 3.70 8.57 1.05
N CYS A 116 4.32 9.71 0.72
CA CYS A 116 4.24 10.30 -0.61
C CYS A 116 5.56 10.10 -1.34
N VAL A 117 5.52 9.40 -2.47
CA VAL A 117 6.64 9.18 -3.39
C VAL A 117 6.13 9.48 -4.79
N PRO A 118 6.73 10.41 -5.54
CA PRO A 118 6.32 10.68 -6.91
C PRO A 118 6.28 9.42 -7.77
N LYS A 119 5.16 9.17 -8.45
CA LYS A 119 4.85 7.94 -9.22
C LYS A 119 4.84 6.66 -8.39
N ALA A 120 4.83 6.79 -7.07
CA ALA A 120 4.73 5.73 -6.11
C ALA A 120 5.64 4.50 -6.42
N VAL A 121 6.91 4.70 -6.77
CA VAL A 121 7.78 3.56 -7.10
C VAL A 121 7.93 2.60 -5.90
N SER A 122 7.47 1.35 -6.01
CA SER A 122 7.33 0.40 -4.88
C SER A 122 8.61 0.24 -4.04
N THR A 123 9.78 0.22 -4.67
CA THR A 123 11.07 0.10 -3.96
C THR A 123 11.39 1.32 -3.10
N LEU A 124 11.03 2.51 -3.56
CA LEU A 124 11.20 3.77 -2.82
C LEU A 124 10.16 3.89 -1.69
N VAL A 125 8.92 3.47 -1.95
CA VAL A 125 7.87 3.37 -0.94
C VAL A 125 8.30 2.43 0.19
N LEU A 126 8.75 1.22 -0.14
CA LEU A 126 9.27 0.25 0.83
C LEU A 126 10.49 0.79 1.61
N THR A 127 11.36 1.55 0.96
CA THR A 127 12.50 2.18 1.63
C THR A 127 12.05 3.20 2.67
N ASN A 128 11.02 4.01 2.38
CA ASN A 128 10.44 4.94 3.34
C ASN A 128 9.89 4.22 4.57
N TYR A 129 9.19 3.10 4.38
CA TYR A 129 8.66 2.31 5.50
C TYR A 129 9.75 1.62 6.34
N THR A 130 10.72 0.99 5.68
CA THR A 130 11.68 0.08 6.35
C THR A 130 12.93 0.78 6.87
N ARG A 131 13.32 1.93 6.28
CA ARG A 131 14.52 2.67 6.70
C ARG A 131 14.24 3.93 7.50
N SER A 132 13.02 4.47 7.45
CA SER A 132 12.66 5.60 8.29
C SER A 132 12.46 5.14 9.74
N PRO A 133 13.19 5.69 10.73
CA PRO A 133 12.99 5.34 12.14
C PRO A 133 11.57 5.61 12.64
N ARG A 134 10.84 6.51 11.96
CA ARG A 134 9.46 6.87 12.30
C ARG A 134 8.49 5.71 12.04
N TYR A 135 8.69 4.96 10.96
CA TYR A 135 7.83 3.85 10.55
C TYR A 135 8.38 2.49 10.94
N ALA A 136 9.68 2.29 10.79
CA ALA A 136 10.35 1.04 11.09
C ALA A 136 10.08 0.57 12.53
N LYS A 137 9.95 1.50 13.50
CA LYS A 137 9.61 1.15 14.89
C LYS A 137 8.30 0.38 15.04
N TYR A 138 7.30 0.63 14.19
CA TYR A 138 6.02 -0.10 14.22
C TYR A 138 6.11 -1.40 13.42
N LEU A 139 6.82 -1.40 12.30
CA LEU A 139 7.08 -2.63 11.54
C LEU A 139 7.93 -3.63 12.32
N ASN A 140 8.74 -3.16 13.28
CA ASN A 140 9.57 -3.99 14.15
C ASN A 140 8.84 -4.47 15.41
N ASP A 141 7.59 -4.05 15.59
CA ASP A 141 6.78 -4.40 16.75
C ASP A 141 5.95 -5.66 16.43
N SER A 142 6.11 -6.68 17.27
CA SER A 142 5.45 -7.98 17.12
C SER A 142 3.98 -7.96 17.53
N ARG A 143 3.50 -6.89 18.19
CA ARG A 143 2.08 -6.73 18.55
C ARG A 143 1.19 -6.54 17.34
N PHE A 144 1.72 -5.97 16.25
CA PHE A 144 0.99 -5.87 15.00
C PHE A 144 0.97 -7.20 14.28
N THR A 145 -0.23 -7.57 13.85
CA THR A 145 -0.52 -8.85 13.17
C THR A 145 -1.31 -8.67 11.89
N GLY A 146 -2.00 -7.53 11.75
CA GLY A 146 -2.80 -7.17 10.58
C GLY A 146 -2.17 -6.01 9.81
N VAL A 147 -2.37 -6.00 8.49
CA VAL A 147 -1.98 -4.89 7.62
C VAL A 147 -3.05 -4.62 6.57
N GLY A 148 -3.25 -3.34 6.24
CA GLY A 148 -3.93 -2.88 5.03
C GLY A 148 -3.04 -1.91 4.28
N VAL A 149 -3.16 -1.88 2.96
CA VAL A 149 -2.41 -0.97 2.09
C VAL A 149 -3.35 -0.40 1.05
N GLY A 150 -3.35 0.92 0.91
CA GLY A 150 -4.07 1.64 -0.13
C GLY A 150 -3.11 2.57 -0.86
N SER A 151 -3.19 2.66 -2.17
CA SER A 151 -2.37 3.57 -2.98
C SER A 151 -3.19 4.34 -4.00
N GLU A 152 -2.98 5.66 -4.06
CA GLU A 152 -3.59 6.53 -5.04
C GLU A 152 -2.62 7.66 -5.44
N SER A 153 -2.47 7.90 -6.73
CA SER A 153 -1.49 8.82 -7.31
C SER A 153 -0.07 8.66 -6.73
N ASP A 154 0.44 9.65 -5.99
CA ASP A 154 1.78 9.64 -5.38
C ASP A 154 1.79 9.07 -3.96
N TRP A 155 0.61 8.71 -3.42
CA TRP A 155 0.43 8.32 -2.03
C TRP A 155 0.27 6.82 -1.89
N THR A 156 0.97 6.26 -0.91
CA THR A 156 0.72 4.91 -0.40
C THR A 156 0.51 5.02 1.10
N VAL A 157 -0.56 4.42 1.61
CA VAL A 157 -0.93 4.40 3.02
C VAL A 157 -0.83 2.97 3.52
N VAL A 158 -0.03 2.75 4.57
CA VAL A 158 -0.01 1.47 5.30
C VAL A 158 -0.74 1.65 6.62
N VAL A 159 -1.72 0.80 6.88
CA VAL A 159 -2.43 0.72 8.15
C VAL A 159 -2.04 -0.57 8.86
N LEU A 160 -1.43 -0.46 10.04
CA LEU A 160 -1.13 -1.61 10.90
C LEU A 160 -2.21 -1.79 11.96
N ALA A 161 -2.56 -3.05 12.23
CA ALA A 161 -3.53 -3.42 13.24
C ALA A 161 -3.00 -4.55 14.15
N THR A 162 -3.43 -4.54 15.40
CA THR A 162 -3.25 -5.67 16.31
C THR A 162 -4.45 -6.61 16.24
N ARG A 163 -4.33 -7.82 16.80
CA ARG A 163 -5.42 -8.79 16.88
C ARG A 163 -6.68 -8.25 17.55
N LEU A 164 -6.56 -7.32 18.49
CA LEU A 164 -7.69 -6.77 19.24
C LEU A 164 -8.32 -5.54 18.55
N SER A 165 -7.56 -4.88 17.67
CA SER A 165 -7.93 -3.56 17.16
C SER A 165 -9.06 -3.54 16.15
N LEU A 166 -9.48 -4.70 15.64
CA LEU A 166 -10.49 -4.80 14.58
C LEU A 166 -11.50 -5.94 14.82
N VAL A 167 -11.48 -6.54 16.02
CA VAL A 167 -12.38 -7.62 16.42
C VAL A 167 -13.67 -7.04 17.02
N LEU A 168 -14.71 -7.08 16.19
CA LEU A 168 -16.13 -7.33 16.48
C LEU A 168 -17.03 -6.41 15.64
N GLY A 169 -17.71 -7.06 14.71
CA GLY A 169 -18.75 -6.52 13.85
C GLY A 169 -19.17 -7.67 12.95
N SER A 170 -19.64 -8.75 13.59
CA SER A 170 -20.40 -9.82 12.95
C SER A 170 -21.65 -9.24 12.30
#